data_AF-A0A251R2F7-F1
#
_entry.id   AF-A0A251R2F7-F1
#
_cell.length_a   1.000
_cell.length_b   1.000
_cell.length_c   1.000
_cell.angle_alpha   90.00
_cell.angle_beta   90.00
_cell.angle_gamma   90.00
#
_symmetry.space_group_name_H-M   'P 1'
#
loop_
_entity.id
_entity.type
_entity.pdbx_description
1 polymer ?
#
loop_
_entity_poly.entity_id
_entity_poly.type
_entity_poly.pdbx_seq_one_letter_code
_entity_poly.pdbx_strand_id
1 'polypeptide(L)'
;MKSYKYILFPSISFSISNPSLSLSLSLSLSLSLSLSLSLSCSLLSALYSVLAFCSLCSLLFVLTLLVMKIRGVWAHNFHQELSQFDHCLHRFPVISFDTEFPGFLRDTPRDALEDHRYEDVKFNVESLKLLQLGFTLSDAHGNIGGTWEFHLSGFNEKSDPHVVASISLLKRNGLDFARLGQFGISVAEFVFGFLRVLRIHRGLHDLTWVCFHGLYDLAYLLKFLTQKPLPNSVVMFAKALGVVFGIIYDVKFMARYCKGFFGGEIGLARVAKLLDVERSGEAHQAGSDSLLTAVVFSKMNATFRSVAGMSQGCLYGISPTIVRYWQPAPVVVAPVILRRPCFPVAAPGVYGARLIHSPILPTYVHM
;
A
#
# COMPACT_ATOMS: atom_id res chain seq x y z
N MET A 1 -6.90 67.00 21.87
CA MET A 1 -7.70 67.93 22.70
C MET A 1 -9.14 67.92 22.21
N LYS A 2 -10.13 67.98 23.13
CA LYS A 2 -11.56 68.37 22.98
C LYS A 2 -12.25 68.05 21.63
N SER A 3 -13.16 67.08 21.53
CA SER A 3 -14.55 67.01 22.04
C SER A 3 -15.60 67.36 20.97
N TYR A 4 -16.78 66.73 21.08
CA TYR A 4 -17.82 66.54 20.06
C TYR A 4 -18.67 67.79 19.72
N LYS A 5 -19.37 67.73 18.58
CA LYS A 5 -20.73 68.29 18.39
C LYS A 5 -21.48 67.64 17.21
N TYR A 6 -22.73 67.23 17.44
CA TYR A 6 -23.73 66.87 16.42
C TYR A 6 -24.68 68.07 16.17
N ILE A 7 -25.31 68.14 14.98
CA ILE A 7 -26.57 68.87 14.59
C ILE A 7 -26.80 68.53 13.08
N LEU A 8 -27.75 67.65 12.67
CA LEU A 8 -29.22 67.77 12.44
C LEU A 8 -29.65 68.26 11.02
N PHE A 9 -30.17 67.31 10.20
CA PHE A 9 -31.26 67.39 9.18
C PHE A 9 -31.17 68.36 7.95
N PRO A 10 -32.02 68.27 6.88
CA PRO A 10 -33.28 67.49 6.72
C PRO A 10 -33.53 66.68 5.41
N SER A 11 -34.48 65.73 5.53
CA SER A 11 -35.59 65.33 4.64
C SER A 11 -35.52 65.44 3.09
N ILE A 12 -35.80 64.30 2.41
CA ILE A 12 -36.71 64.22 1.23
C ILE A 12 -37.59 62.96 1.36
N SER A 13 -38.85 63.05 0.93
CA SER A 13 -39.92 62.05 1.08
C SER A 13 -40.64 61.75 -0.24
N PHE A 14 -41.04 60.48 -0.47
CA PHE A 14 -42.13 60.02 -1.35
C PHE A 14 -42.45 58.57 -0.92
N SER A 15 -43.65 57.99 -1.00
CA SER A 15 -45.06 58.38 -1.13
C SER A 15 -45.85 57.06 -1.02
N ILE A 16 -47.13 57.10 -0.64
CA ILE A 16 -47.92 55.91 -0.27
C ILE A 16 -48.90 55.51 -1.37
N SER A 17 -49.13 54.20 -1.55
CA SER A 17 -50.39 53.67 -2.11
C SER A 17 -50.83 52.39 -1.37
N ASN A 18 -51.76 52.57 -0.44
CA ASN A 18 -52.60 51.54 0.22
C ASN A 18 -53.85 51.29 -0.65
N PRO A 19 -54.84 50.43 -0.29
CA PRO A 19 -54.98 49.55 0.88
C PRO A 19 -55.13 48.07 0.40
N SER A 20 -55.86 47.09 0.98
CA SER A 20 -56.73 46.99 2.19
C SER A 20 -56.90 45.52 2.61
N LEU A 21 -56.70 45.20 3.90
CA LEU A 21 -57.66 44.41 4.70
C LEU A 21 -57.30 44.50 6.19
N SER A 22 -58.14 45.19 6.95
CA SER A 22 -58.01 45.37 8.39
C SER A 22 -58.93 44.41 9.14
N LEU A 23 -58.42 43.74 10.17
CA LEU A 23 -59.26 43.27 11.27
C LEU A 23 -58.49 43.44 12.58
N SER A 24 -59.03 44.31 13.43
CA SER A 24 -58.44 44.74 14.69
C SER A 24 -58.86 43.84 15.84
N LEU A 25 -57.92 43.47 16.71
CA LEU A 25 -58.22 43.12 18.10
C LEU A 25 -57.02 43.46 18.99
N SER A 26 -57.06 44.66 19.54
CA SER A 26 -56.18 45.08 20.63
C SER A 26 -56.86 44.75 21.96
N LEU A 27 -56.21 43.97 22.82
CA LEU A 27 -56.15 44.29 24.25
C LEU A 27 -54.95 43.58 24.91
N SER A 28 -54.13 44.40 25.56
CA SER A 28 -53.16 44.09 26.63
C SER A 28 -53.06 42.65 27.18
N LEU A 29 -51.82 42.13 27.27
CA LEU A 29 -51.10 42.16 28.54
C LEU A 29 -49.57 42.08 28.34
N SER A 30 -48.86 43.12 28.77
CA SER A 30 -47.41 43.27 28.66
C SER A 30 -46.68 42.63 29.86
N LEU A 31 -46.40 41.32 29.82
CA LEU A 31 -45.49 40.66 30.79
C LEU A 31 -44.99 39.26 30.38
N SER A 32 -44.39 39.12 29.19
CA SER A 32 -43.77 37.84 28.77
C SER A 32 -42.54 37.94 27.84
N LEU A 33 -42.24 39.10 27.25
CA LEU A 33 -41.15 39.23 26.25
C LEU A 33 -39.72 39.35 26.81
N SER A 34 -39.52 39.31 28.13
CA SER A 34 -38.18 39.35 28.75
C SER A 34 -37.57 37.97 29.02
N LEU A 35 -38.33 36.87 28.91
CA LEU A 35 -37.80 35.50 29.03
C LEU A 35 -37.68 34.75 27.68
N SER A 36 -38.36 35.17 26.63
CA SER A 36 -38.28 34.49 25.32
C SER A 36 -37.00 34.82 24.53
N LEU A 37 -36.41 36.01 24.75
CA LEU A 37 -35.20 36.47 24.05
C LEU A 37 -33.88 36.02 24.72
N SER A 38 -33.90 35.65 26.00
CA SER A 38 -32.73 35.08 26.69
C SER A 38 -32.57 33.58 26.43
N LEU A 39 -33.68 32.83 26.35
CA LEU A 39 -33.65 31.43 25.92
C LEU A 39 -33.28 31.28 24.43
N SER A 40 -33.75 32.16 23.55
CA SER A 40 -33.37 32.08 22.13
C SER A 40 -31.87 32.30 21.92
N CYS A 41 -31.26 33.27 22.62
CA CYS A 41 -29.84 33.58 22.44
C CYS A 41 -28.91 32.51 23.06
N SER A 42 -29.30 31.91 24.18
CA SER A 42 -28.54 30.81 24.81
C SER A 42 -28.70 29.47 24.07
N LEU A 43 -29.87 29.19 23.49
CA LEU A 43 -30.04 28.09 22.54
C LEU A 43 -29.28 28.33 21.24
N LEU A 44 -29.25 29.57 20.70
CA LEU A 44 -28.44 29.89 19.53
C LEU A 44 -26.95 29.73 19.82
N SER A 45 -26.45 30.19 20.97
CA SER A 45 -25.04 30.02 21.35
C SER A 45 -24.71 28.56 21.64
N ALA A 46 -25.63 27.77 22.18
CA ALA A 46 -25.47 26.32 22.34
C ALA A 46 -25.46 25.61 20.98
N LEU A 47 -26.36 25.95 20.05
CA LEU A 47 -26.35 25.44 18.67
C LEU A 47 -25.09 25.88 17.91
N TYR A 48 -24.64 27.12 18.05
CA TYR A 48 -23.37 27.58 17.48
C TYR A 48 -22.19 26.86 18.13
N SER A 49 -22.22 26.60 19.43
CA SER A 49 -21.17 25.85 20.13
C SER A 49 -21.15 24.39 19.72
N VAL A 50 -22.32 23.75 19.51
CA VAL A 50 -22.45 22.35 19.07
C VAL A 50 -22.18 22.21 17.57
N LEU A 51 -22.57 23.16 16.73
CA LEU A 51 -22.23 23.19 15.31
C LEU A 51 -20.76 23.58 15.10
N ALA A 52 -20.19 24.44 15.95
CA ALA A 52 -18.75 24.69 15.97
C ALA A 52 -18.00 23.50 16.56
N PHE A 53 -18.52 22.77 17.56
CA PHE A 53 -17.91 21.51 18.03
C PHE A 53 -18.02 20.43 16.97
N CYS A 54 -19.14 20.28 16.27
CA CYS A 54 -19.25 19.39 15.12
C CYS A 54 -18.33 19.85 14.00
N SER A 55 -18.22 21.14 13.71
CA SER A 55 -17.32 21.67 12.69
C SER A 55 -15.87 21.48 13.07
N LEU A 56 -15.46 21.70 14.33
CA LEU A 56 -14.10 21.43 14.86
C LEU A 56 -13.83 19.93 15.07
N CYS A 57 -14.84 19.11 15.31
CA CYS A 57 -14.69 17.66 15.40
C CYS A 57 -14.60 17.05 13.99
N SER A 58 -15.36 17.57 13.03
CA SER A 58 -15.17 17.34 11.59
C SER A 58 -13.85 17.94 11.10
N LEU A 59 -13.39 19.09 11.62
CA LEU A 59 -12.08 19.64 11.28
C LEU A 59 -10.97 18.85 11.96
N LEU A 60 -11.17 18.28 13.15
CA LEU A 60 -10.23 17.32 13.75
C LEU A 60 -10.23 16.01 12.97
N PHE A 61 -11.39 15.56 12.49
CA PHE A 61 -11.56 14.37 11.64
C PHE A 61 -10.98 14.58 10.23
N VAL A 62 -10.93 15.84 9.76
CA VAL A 62 -10.31 16.27 8.51
C VAL A 62 -8.85 16.69 8.70
N LEU A 63 -8.39 17.05 9.92
CA LEU A 63 -6.97 17.09 10.29
C LEU A 63 -6.43 15.69 10.61
N THR A 64 -7.29 14.74 10.96
CA THR A 64 -7.09 13.29 10.78
C THR A 64 -7.64 12.78 9.46
N LEU A 65 -7.57 13.62 8.40
CA LEU A 65 -6.94 13.17 7.16
C LEU A 65 -5.49 12.77 7.50
N LEU A 66 -5.37 11.61 8.14
CA LEU A 66 -4.13 10.95 8.43
C LEU A 66 -3.51 10.58 7.09
N VAL A 67 -2.64 11.46 6.58
CA VAL A 67 -1.51 11.02 5.77
C VAL A 67 -0.85 9.93 6.59
N MET A 68 -1.06 8.68 6.20
CA MET A 68 -0.72 7.56 7.06
C MET A 68 0.79 7.52 7.19
N LYS A 69 1.26 7.87 8.38
CA LYS A 69 2.67 8.12 8.62
C LYS A 69 3.44 6.81 8.47
N ILE A 70 4.21 6.70 7.39
CA ILE A 70 5.22 5.66 7.22
C ILE A 70 6.24 5.82 8.35
N ARG A 71 6.38 4.79 9.17
CA ARG A 71 7.25 4.78 10.35
C ARG A 71 8.63 4.29 9.95
N GLY A 72 9.57 5.20 9.73
CA GLY A 72 10.98 4.86 9.55
C GLY A 72 11.55 4.20 10.81
N VAL A 73 11.93 2.94 10.70
CA VAL A 73 12.51 2.13 11.78
C VAL A 73 14.01 1.94 11.55
N TRP A 74 14.77 2.26 12.58
CA TRP A 74 16.23 2.29 12.67
C TRP A 74 16.66 1.59 13.97
N ALA A 75 17.95 1.35 14.19
CA ALA A 75 18.42 0.63 15.37
C ALA A 75 17.90 1.23 16.71
N HIS A 76 17.90 2.56 16.83
CA HIS A 76 17.52 3.26 18.07
C HIS A 76 16.04 3.14 18.46
N ASN A 77 15.12 2.91 17.51
CA ASN A 77 13.68 2.77 17.77
C ASN A 77 13.13 1.37 17.43
N PHE A 78 13.98 0.43 17.01
CA PHE A 78 13.58 -0.88 16.51
C PHE A 78 12.67 -1.66 17.48
N HIS A 79 13.07 -1.79 18.74
CA HIS A 79 12.27 -2.54 19.73
C HIS A 79 10.91 -1.89 20.03
N GLN A 80 10.85 -0.55 20.06
CA GLN A 80 9.62 0.20 20.30
C GLN A 80 8.64 0.06 19.13
N GLU A 81 9.13 0.15 17.89
CA GLU A 81 8.27 0.01 16.71
C GLU A 81 7.90 -1.45 16.44
N LEU A 82 8.79 -2.41 16.69
CA LEU A 82 8.46 -3.84 16.63
C LEU A 82 7.39 -4.22 17.65
N SER A 83 7.40 -3.65 18.85
CA SER A 83 6.34 -3.88 19.85
C SER A 83 4.99 -3.28 19.42
N GLN A 84 4.99 -2.15 18.71
CA GLN A 84 3.77 -1.57 18.13
C GLN A 84 3.25 -2.40 16.95
N PHE A 85 4.16 -2.92 16.11
CA PHE A 85 3.84 -3.84 15.02
C PHE A 85 3.20 -5.14 15.54
N ASP A 86 3.80 -5.74 16.57
CA ASP A 86 3.28 -6.92 17.27
C ASP A 86 1.87 -6.69 17.84
N HIS A 87 1.65 -5.57 18.53
CA HIS A 87 0.33 -5.19 19.04
C HIS A 87 -0.70 -4.97 17.91
N CYS A 88 -0.28 -4.34 16.80
CA CYS A 88 -1.12 -4.05 15.65
C CYS A 88 -1.59 -5.33 14.93
N LEU A 89 -0.71 -6.32 14.76
CA LEU A 89 -1.02 -7.59 14.09
C LEU A 89 -2.23 -8.33 14.68
N HIS A 90 -2.52 -8.19 15.98
CA HIS A 90 -3.70 -8.80 16.60
C HIS A 90 -5.04 -8.33 16.01
N ARG A 91 -5.07 -7.15 15.39
CA ARG A 91 -6.27 -6.56 14.75
C ARG A 91 -6.15 -6.45 13.23
N PHE A 92 -4.92 -6.41 12.73
CA PHE A 92 -4.60 -6.17 11.32
C PHE A 92 -3.68 -7.29 10.78
N PRO A 93 -4.20 -8.51 10.56
CA PRO A 93 -3.41 -9.71 10.25
C PRO A 93 -3.01 -9.85 8.77
N VAL A 94 -3.33 -8.86 7.92
CA VAL A 94 -2.91 -8.81 6.52
C VAL A 94 -1.63 -7.98 6.42
N ILE A 95 -0.53 -8.62 6.03
CA ILE A 95 0.81 -8.03 5.91
C ILE A 95 1.09 -7.78 4.43
N SER A 96 0.92 -6.55 3.98
CA SER A 96 1.41 -6.12 2.67
C SER A 96 2.88 -5.72 2.78
N PHE A 97 3.72 -6.12 1.83
CA PHE A 97 5.15 -5.89 1.90
C PHE A 97 5.80 -5.64 0.55
N ASP A 98 6.97 -5.00 0.61
CA ASP A 98 7.84 -4.64 -0.51
C ASP A 98 9.29 -4.56 0.00
N THR A 99 10.30 -4.68 -0.88
CA THR A 99 11.71 -4.70 -0.47
C THR A 99 12.64 -3.94 -1.42
N GLU A 100 13.63 -3.26 -0.86
CA GLU A 100 14.66 -2.56 -1.65
C GLU A 100 16.02 -3.25 -1.53
N PHE A 101 16.67 -3.44 -2.68
CA PHE A 101 17.92 -4.21 -2.82
C PHE A 101 18.74 -3.71 -4.03
N PRO A 102 20.06 -3.96 -4.09
CA PRO A 102 20.98 -3.28 -5.00
C PRO A 102 21.00 -3.82 -6.44
N GLY A 103 19.83 -4.16 -6.99
CA GLY A 103 19.62 -4.58 -8.38
C GLY A 103 19.75 -6.08 -8.65
N PHE A 104 20.17 -6.42 -9.86
CA PHE A 104 20.27 -7.80 -10.38
C PHE A 104 21.64 -7.98 -11.04
N LEU A 105 22.45 -8.92 -10.56
CA LEU A 105 23.77 -9.23 -11.17
C LEU A 105 23.64 -10.08 -12.44
N ARG A 106 22.54 -10.82 -12.56
CA ARG A 106 22.08 -11.49 -13.77
C ARG A 106 20.71 -10.95 -14.16
N ASP A 107 20.58 -10.49 -15.40
CA ASP A 107 19.30 -10.11 -15.98
C ASP A 107 18.58 -11.36 -16.50
N THR A 108 17.35 -11.58 -16.04
CA THR A 108 16.52 -12.69 -16.51
C THR A 108 15.65 -12.28 -17.71
N PRO A 109 15.74 -12.96 -18.87
CA PRO A 109 14.84 -12.71 -19.99
C PRO A 109 13.37 -12.91 -19.64
N ARG A 110 12.48 -12.09 -20.24
CA ARG A 110 11.02 -12.15 -20.02
C ARG A 110 10.45 -13.53 -20.35
N ASP A 111 10.93 -14.12 -21.44
CA ASP A 111 10.58 -15.43 -22.00
C ASP A 111 11.42 -16.60 -21.44
N ALA A 112 12.27 -16.35 -20.43
CA ALA A 112 13.08 -17.39 -19.81
C ALA A 112 12.22 -18.56 -19.30
N LEU A 113 12.77 -19.77 -19.42
CA LEU A 113 12.20 -20.96 -18.79
C LEU A 113 12.16 -20.77 -17.26
N GLU A 114 11.20 -21.43 -16.61
CA GLU A 114 10.93 -21.25 -15.18
C GLU A 114 12.13 -21.58 -14.30
N ASP A 115 12.80 -22.70 -14.55
CA ASP A 115 13.98 -23.10 -13.78
C ASP A 115 15.13 -22.10 -13.95
N HIS A 116 15.40 -21.63 -15.18
CA HIS A 116 16.43 -20.61 -15.44
C HIS A 116 16.11 -19.27 -14.74
N ARG A 117 14.84 -18.84 -14.76
CA ARG A 117 14.39 -17.67 -13.99
C ARG A 117 14.61 -17.86 -12.49
N TYR A 118 14.33 -19.05 -11.96
CA TYR A 118 14.55 -19.33 -10.55
C TYR A 118 16.04 -19.43 -10.18
N GLU A 119 16.89 -19.95 -11.08
CA GLU A 119 18.36 -19.95 -10.94
C GLU A 119 18.93 -18.53 -10.84
N ASP A 120 18.47 -17.60 -11.69
CA ASP A 120 18.85 -16.18 -11.61
C ASP A 120 18.35 -15.52 -10.32
N VAL A 121 17.08 -15.74 -9.95
CA VAL A 121 16.52 -15.25 -8.68
C VAL A 121 17.39 -15.72 -7.50
N LYS A 122 17.70 -17.02 -7.46
CA LYS A 122 18.55 -17.62 -6.43
C LYS A 122 19.95 -17.01 -6.43
N PHE A 123 20.60 -16.92 -7.59
CA PHE A 123 21.94 -16.33 -7.72
C PHE A 123 21.99 -14.88 -7.24
N ASN A 124 21.07 -14.04 -7.72
CA ASN A 124 20.98 -12.63 -7.37
C ASN A 124 20.70 -12.44 -5.88
N VAL A 125 19.66 -13.10 -5.36
CA VAL A 125 19.25 -12.98 -3.95
C VAL A 125 20.30 -13.53 -3.00
N GLU A 126 21.03 -14.59 -3.36
CA GLU A 126 22.13 -15.11 -2.53
C GLU A 126 23.37 -14.20 -2.56
N SER A 127 23.70 -13.61 -3.71
CA SER A 127 24.88 -12.75 -3.89
C SER A 127 24.72 -11.33 -3.32
N LEU A 128 23.49 -10.84 -3.18
CA LEU A 128 23.19 -9.47 -2.79
C LEU A 128 22.64 -9.37 -1.34
N LYS A 129 22.69 -8.14 -0.81
CA LYS A 129 22.18 -7.79 0.53
C LYS A 129 20.90 -6.97 0.41
N LEU A 130 19.97 -7.26 1.31
CA LEU A 130 18.71 -6.51 1.48
C LEU A 130 18.98 -5.17 2.17
N LEU A 131 18.30 -4.10 1.75
CA LEU A 131 18.57 -2.73 2.23
C LEU A 131 17.42 -2.16 3.07
N GLN A 132 16.18 -2.29 2.57
CA GLN A 132 14.98 -1.90 3.31
C GLN A 132 13.89 -2.97 3.21
N LEU A 133 13.03 -3.00 4.24
CA LEU A 133 11.81 -3.80 4.29
C LEU A 133 10.62 -2.91 4.62
N GLY A 134 9.61 -2.90 3.75
CA GLY A 134 8.35 -2.24 3.98
C GLY A 134 7.30 -3.23 4.46
N PHE A 135 6.58 -2.89 5.52
CA PHE A 135 5.42 -3.66 5.98
C PHE A 135 4.25 -2.73 6.29
N THR A 136 3.13 -2.96 5.62
CA THR A 136 1.83 -2.32 5.91
C THR A 136 0.86 -3.35 6.43
N LEU A 137 0.31 -3.08 7.62
CA LEU A 137 -0.66 -3.95 8.28
C LEU A 137 -2.09 -3.48 8.00
N SER A 138 -2.96 -4.39 7.60
CA SER A 138 -4.37 -4.13 7.34
C SER A 138 -5.30 -5.25 7.81
N ASP A 139 -6.59 -4.95 7.91
CA ASP A 139 -7.64 -5.93 8.22
C ASP A 139 -8.26 -6.51 6.93
N ALA A 140 -9.21 -7.44 7.08
CA ALA A 140 -9.90 -8.07 5.95
C ALA A 140 -10.77 -7.11 5.12
N HIS A 141 -11.06 -5.91 5.63
CA HIS A 141 -11.76 -4.84 4.91
C HIS A 141 -10.79 -3.84 4.25
N GLY A 142 -9.48 -4.00 4.48
CA GLY A 142 -8.44 -3.10 4.01
C GLY A 142 -8.32 -1.81 4.80
N ASN A 143 -8.87 -1.73 6.01
CA ASN A 143 -8.51 -0.65 6.94
C ASN A 143 -7.05 -0.84 7.35
N ILE A 144 -6.24 0.21 7.25
CA ILE A 144 -4.81 0.14 7.53
C ILE A 144 -4.56 0.45 9.01
N GLY A 145 -3.85 -0.45 9.71
CA GLY A 145 -3.43 -0.27 11.10
C GLY A 145 -2.11 0.48 11.26
N GLY A 146 -1.24 0.41 10.25
CA GLY A 146 0.01 1.18 10.17
C GLY A 146 0.96 0.69 9.09
N THR A 147 1.97 1.51 8.79
CA THR A 147 3.05 1.19 7.85
C THR A 147 4.40 1.44 8.51
N TRP A 148 5.32 0.48 8.38
CA TRP A 148 6.68 0.51 8.91
C TRP A 148 7.68 0.30 7.78
N GLU A 149 8.80 1.03 7.86
CA GLU A 149 9.89 0.94 6.90
C GLU A 149 11.20 0.71 7.65
N PHE A 150 11.66 -0.54 7.63
CA PHE A 150 12.82 -0.99 8.38
C PHE A 150 14.07 -0.82 7.54
N HIS A 151 15.03 -0.06 8.07
CA HIS A 151 16.28 0.28 7.42
C HIS A 151 17.39 -0.65 7.96
N LEU A 152 18.00 -1.45 7.09
CA LEU A 152 18.98 -2.48 7.49
C LEU A 152 20.42 -1.95 7.38
N SER A 153 21.26 -2.29 8.36
CA SER A 153 22.70 -2.06 8.29
C SER A 153 23.45 -3.27 7.69
N GLY A 154 24.73 -3.06 7.37
CA GLY A 154 25.62 -4.12 6.91
C GLY A 154 25.87 -4.18 5.40
N PHE A 155 25.26 -3.30 4.59
CA PHE A 155 25.69 -3.05 3.21
C PHE A 155 26.79 -1.97 3.16
N ASN A 156 27.80 -2.19 2.34
CA ASN A 156 28.91 -1.28 2.07
C ASN A 156 29.18 -1.21 0.55
N GLU A 157 28.82 -0.09 -0.06
CA GLU A 157 28.98 0.18 -1.50
C GLU A 157 30.40 -0.02 -2.03
N LYS A 158 31.44 0.08 -1.19
CA LYS A 158 32.84 -0.09 -1.62
C LYS A 158 33.27 -1.55 -1.75
N SER A 159 32.57 -2.49 -1.11
CA SER A 159 33.01 -3.89 -0.99
C SER A 159 31.94 -4.93 -1.35
N ASP A 160 30.66 -4.58 -1.23
CA ASP A 160 29.57 -5.50 -1.52
C ASP A 160 29.18 -5.48 -3.01
N PRO A 161 28.86 -6.64 -3.60
CA PRO A 161 28.31 -6.69 -4.95
C PRO A 161 27.03 -5.87 -5.07
N HIS A 162 26.90 -5.11 -6.16
CA HIS A 162 25.76 -4.25 -6.46
C HIS A 162 25.73 -3.87 -7.95
N VAL A 163 24.59 -3.40 -8.43
CA VAL A 163 24.46 -2.74 -9.74
C VAL A 163 24.53 -1.23 -9.55
N VAL A 164 25.52 -0.58 -10.18
CA VAL A 164 25.75 0.88 -10.06
C VAL A 164 24.51 1.71 -10.45
N ALA A 165 23.79 1.28 -11.49
CA ALA A 165 22.55 1.95 -11.92
C ALA A 165 21.44 1.85 -10.86
N SER A 166 21.31 0.71 -10.17
CA SER A 166 20.34 0.51 -9.09
C SER A 166 20.69 1.33 -7.85
N ILE A 167 21.96 1.35 -7.43
CA ILE A 167 22.43 2.24 -6.35
C ILE A 167 22.15 3.71 -6.71
N SER A 168 22.38 4.11 -7.96
CA SER A 168 22.12 5.48 -8.45
C SER A 168 20.63 5.81 -8.52
N LEU A 169 19.74 4.82 -8.67
CA LEU A 169 18.29 4.99 -8.57
C LEU A 169 17.87 5.16 -7.11
N LEU A 170 18.29 4.24 -6.23
CA LEU A 170 17.99 4.26 -4.79
C LEU A 170 18.43 5.57 -4.13
N LYS A 171 19.64 6.06 -4.43
CA LYS A 171 20.13 7.37 -3.94
C LYS A 171 19.25 8.53 -4.38
N ARG A 172 18.78 8.54 -5.64
CA ARG A 172 17.88 9.59 -6.16
C ARG A 172 16.50 9.55 -5.50
N ASN A 173 16.05 8.37 -5.08
CA ASN A 173 14.79 8.16 -4.38
C ASN A 173 14.93 8.26 -2.85
N GLY A 174 16.06 8.79 -2.36
CA GLY A 174 16.23 9.18 -0.95
C GLY A 174 16.96 8.18 -0.05
N LEU A 175 17.45 7.04 -0.58
CA LEU A 175 18.16 6.05 0.24
C LEU A 175 19.59 6.49 0.56
N ASP A 176 19.82 6.86 1.82
CA ASP A 176 21.14 7.23 2.36
C ASP A 176 21.89 6.01 2.90
N PHE A 177 22.82 5.51 2.07
CA PHE A 177 23.67 4.37 2.39
C PHE A 177 24.65 4.60 3.55
N ALA A 178 25.09 5.85 3.79
CA ALA A 178 25.93 6.15 4.95
C ALA A 178 25.10 6.06 6.24
N ARG A 179 23.87 6.57 6.20
CA ARG A 179 22.90 6.45 7.30
C ARG A 179 22.48 5.00 7.55
N LEU A 180 22.28 4.18 6.51
CA LEU A 180 22.08 2.72 6.65
C LEU A 180 23.24 2.08 7.41
N GLY A 181 24.48 2.39 7.02
CA GLY A 181 25.68 1.85 7.68
C GLY A 181 25.81 2.27 9.15
N GLN A 182 25.47 3.51 9.49
CA GLN A 182 25.65 4.07 10.84
C GLN A 182 24.48 3.80 11.80
N PHE A 183 23.24 3.78 11.31
CA PHE A 183 22.03 3.74 12.14
C PHE A 183 21.03 2.62 11.77
N GLY A 184 21.30 1.85 10.72
CA GLY A 184 20.45 0.74 10.29
C GLY A 184 20.41 -0.40 11.32
N ILE A 185 19.28 -1.08 11.37
CA ILE A 185 19.02 -2.22 12.25
C ILE A 185 19.94 -3.37 11.85
N SER A 186 20.62 -4.02 12.81
CA SER A 186 21.43 -5.19 12.48
C SER A 186 20.54 -6.35 12.01
N VAL A 187 21.00 -7.09 11.01
CA VAL A 187 20.27 -8.25 10.46
C VAL A 187 19.93 -9.27 11.56
N ALA A 188 20.85 -9.50 12.49
CA ALA A 188 20.66 -10.45 13.59
C ALA A 188 19.56 -10.02 14.57
N GLU A 189 19.55 -8.75 15.00
CA GLU A 189 18.50 -8.21 15.88
C GLU A 189 17.14 -8.20 15.20
N PHE A 190 17.10 -7.81 13.91
CA PHE A 190 15.87 -7.83 13.13
C PHE A 190 15.28 -9.25 13.11
N VAL A 191 16.07 -10.22 12.64
CA VAL A 191 15.60 -11.60 12.46
C VAL A 191 15.19 -12.22 13.79
N PHE A 192 15.96 -12.02 14.86
CA PHE A 192 15.60 -12.50 16.19
C PHE A 192 14.28 -11.89 16.71
N GLY A 193 14.12 -10.58 16.59
CA GLY A 193 12.91 -9.88 17.02
C GLY A 193 11.68 -10.29 16.21
N PHE A 194 11.79 -10.22 14.89
CA PHE A 194 10.68 -10.45 13.97
C PHE A 194 10.21 -11.92 13.96
N LEU A 195 11.13 -12.89 14.05
CA LEU A 195 10.75 -14.30 14.18
C LEU A 195 9.99 -14.59 15.48
N ARG A 196 10.26 -13.87 16.57
CA ARG A 196 9.47 -14.00 17.82
C ARG A 196 8.04 -13.53 17.60
N VAL A 197 7.84 -12.38 16.96
CA VAL A 197 6.52 -11.85 16.59
C VAL A 197 5.79 -12.82 15.66
N LEU A 198 6.42 -13.23 14.55
CA LEU A 198 5.80 -14.19 13.62
C LEU A 198 5.41 -15.51 14.29
N ARG A 199 6.23 -16.03 15.22
CA ARG A 199 5.90 -17.27 15.95
C ARG A 199 4.68 -17.12 16.85
N ILE A 200 4.48 -15.95 17.47
CA ILE A 200 3.28 -15.67 18.27
C ILE A 200 2.06 -15.65 17.35
N HIS A 201 2.08 -14.80 16.32
CA HIS A 201 0.89 -14.60 15.47
C HIS A 201 0.55 -15.81 14.61
N ARG A 202 1.52 -16.61 14.14
CA ARG A 202 1.24 -17.86 13.40
C ARG A 202 0.52 -18.95 14.21
N GLY A 203 0.50 -18.84 15.54
CA GLY A 203 -0.28 -19.70 16.43
C GLY A 203 -1.66 -19.15 16.80
N LEU A 204 -1.93 -17.87 16.50
CA LEU A 204 -3.17 -17.16 16.87
C LEU A 204 -4.02 -16.76 15.66
N HIS A 205 -3.40 -16.52 14.51
CA HIS A 205 -4.01 -15.96 13.31
C HIS A 205 -3.48 -16.63 12.05
N ASP A 206 -4.33 -16.73 11.03
CA ASP A 206 -3.90 -17.04 9.67
C ASP A 206 -3.42 -15.77 8.96
N LEU A 207 -2.15 -15.41 9.23
CA LEU A 207 -1.49 -14.28 8.59
C LEU A 207 -1.56 -14.38 7.07
N THR A 208 -1.99 -13.28 6.44
CA THR A 208 -2.10 -13.16 4.98
C THR A 208 -1.03 -12.22 4.47
N TRP A 209 -0.16 -12.70 3.58
CA TRP A 209 0.93 -11.92 3.01
C TRP A 209 0.56 -11.43 1.62
N VAL A 210 0.82 -10.15 1.33
CA VAL A 210 0.45 -9.51 0.06
C VAL A 210 1.66 -8.80 -0.52
N CYS A 211 1.96 -9.07 -1.78
CA CYS A 211 3.07 -8.44 -2.51
C CYS A 211 2.59 -7.99 -3.90
N PHE A 212 3.39 -7.17 -4.57
CA PHE A 212 3.22 -6.88 -5.99
C PHE A 212 4.44 -7.41 -6.75
N HIS A 213 4.25 -8.37 -7.66
CA HIS A 213 5.36 -8.96 -8.43
C HIS A 213 6.43 -9.68 -7.57
N GLY A 214 6.04 -10.13 -6.38
CA GLY A 214 6.94 -10.39 -5.25
C GLY A 214 7.85 -11.61 -5.31
N LEU A 215 8.25 -12.07 -6.50
CA LEU A 215 9.14 -13.22 -6.66
C LEU A 215 10.51 -12.99 -6.00
N TYR A 216 11.08 -11.80 -6.20
CA TYR A 216 12.32 -11.40 -5.55
C TYR A 216 12.12 -11.07 -4.07
N ASP A 217 11.05 -10.37 -3.72
CA ASP A 217 10.73 -9.96 -2.34
C ASP A 217 10.53 -11.16 -1.41
N LEU A 218 9.78 -12.17 -1.85
CA LEU A 218 9.61 -13.44 -1.12
C LEU A 218 10.91 -14.23 -1.05
N ALA A 219 11.76 -14.18 -2.08
CA ALA A 219 13.06 -14.83 -2.05
C ALA A 219 14.00 -14.13 -1.05
N TYR A 220 14.06 -12.80 -1.04
CA TYR A 220 14.81 -12.03 -0.05
C TYR A 220 14.28 -12.31 1.36
N LEU A 221 12.97 -12.20 1.61
CA LEU A 221 12.38 -12.50 2.92
C LEU A 221 12.63 -13.95 3.36
N LEU A 222 12.56 -14.93 2.45
CA LEU A 222 12.85 -16.33 2.80
C LEU A 222 14.32 -16.51 3.20
N LYS A 223 15.28 -16.03 2.40
CA LYS A 223 16.72 -16.05 2.73
C LYS A 223 16.97 -15.34 4.07
N PHE A 224 16.42 -14.13 4.20
CA PHE A 224 16.63 -13.24 5.32
C PHE A 224 16.05 -13.76 6.64
N LEU A 225 14.82 -14.28 6.65
CA LEU A 225 14.21 -14.82 7.87
C LEU A 225 14.70 -16.22 8.23
N THR A 226 15.10 -17.05 7.26
CA THR A 226 15.62 -18.39 7.55
C THR A 226 17.12 -18.44 7.82
N GLN A 227 17.87 -17.40 7.41
CA GLN A 227 19.34 -17.33 7.44
C GLN A 227 20.00 -18.55 6.77
N LYS A 228 19.37 -19.03 5.68
CA LYS A 228 19.80 -20.21 4.90
C LYS A 228 19.83 -19.88 3.40
N PRO A 229 20.62 -20.64 2.61
CA PRO A 229 20.49 -20.64 1.16
C PRO A 229 19.04 -20.95 0.72
N LEU A 230 18.62 -20.36 -0.38
CA LEU A 230 17.36 -20.66 -1.03
C LEU A 230 17.35 -22.11 -1.56
N PRO A 231 16.18 -22.78 -1.59
CA PRO A 231 16.10 -24.16 -2.07
C PRO A 231 16.60 -24.32 -3.51
N ASN A 232 17.07 -25.50 -3.88
CA ASN A 232 17.68 -25.74 -5.21
C ASN A 232 16.67 -25.97 -6.35
N SER A 233 15.36 -25.84 -6.10
CA SER A 233 14.34 -25.91 -7.16
C SER A 233 13.11 -25.06 -6.81
N VAL A 234 12.42 -24.58 -7.85
CA VAL A 234 11.22 -23.73 -7.72
C VAL A 234 10.09 -24.42 -6.92
N VAL A 235 9.97 -25.74 -7.02
CA VAL A 235 8.99 -26.53 -6.25
C VAL A 235 9.35 -26.54 -4.74
N MET A 236 10.63 -26.68 -4.40
CA MET A 236 11.07 -26.63 -3.01
C MET A 236 11.04 -25.22 -2.43
N PHE A 237 11.25 -24.21 -3.27
CA PHE A 237 11.04 -22.80 -2.94
C PHE A 237 9.58 -22.51 -2.57
N ALA A 238 8.63 -22.87 -3.44
CA ALA A 238 7.21 -22.68 -3.16
C ALA A 238 6.74 -23.42 -1.89
N LYS A 239 7.25 -24.63 -1.63
CA LYS A 239 7.01 -25.36 -0.37
C LYS A 239 7.57 -24.60 0.84
N ALA A 240 8.80 -24.07 0.75
CA ALA A 240 9.41 -23.30 1.83
C ALA A 240 8.63 -22.00 2.12
N LEU A 241 8.18 -21.30 1.08
CA LEU A 241 7.31 -20.11 1.24
C LEU A 241 6.01 -20.44 1.97
N GLY A 242 5.34 -21.54 1.61
CA GLY A 242 4.11 -21.98 2.28
C GLY A 242 4.34 -22.32 3.76
N VAL A 243 5.47 -22.95 4.07
CA VAL A 243 5.87 -23.29 5.45
C VAL A 243 6.24 -22.06 6.28
N VAL A 244 6.78 -20.98 5.69
CA VAL A 244 7.16 -19.76 6.42
C VAL A 244 6.02 -18.75 6.53
N PHE A 245 5.33 -18.45 5.43
CA PHE A 245 4.40 -17.33 5.32
C PHE A 245 2.91 -17.73 5.33
N GLY A 246 2.58 -18.96 4.91
CA GLY A 246 1.20 -19.45 4.94
C GLY A 246 0.36 -19.00 3.75
N ILE A 247 -0.52 -18.01 3.94
CA ILE A 247 -1.39 -17.46 2.88
C ILE A 247 -0.62 -16.34 2.17
N ILE A 248 -0.54 -16.40 0.84
CA ILE A 248 0.18 -15.41 0.02
C ILE A 248 -0.70 -14.96 -1.17
N TYR A 249 -0.66 -13.68 -1.49
CA TYR A 249 -1.22 -13.09 -2.70
C TYR A 249 -0.17 -12.25 -3.43
N ASP A 250 -0.10 -12.41 -4.76
CA ASP A 250 0.60 -11.48 -5.64
C ASP A 250 -0.42 -10.65 -6.44
N VAL A 251 -0.47 -9.35 -6.15
CA VAL A 251 -1.36 -8.37 -6.78
C VAL A 251 -1.16 -8.30 -8.30
N LYS A 252 0.07 -8.50 -8.80
CA LYS A 252 0.35 -8.54 -10.24
C LYS A 252 -0.12 -9.85 -10.88
N PHE A 253 -0.10 -10.96 -10.14
CA PHE A 253 -0.76 -12.19 -10.59
C PHE A 253 -2.29 -12.02 -10.62
N MET A 254 -2.88 -11.43 -9.58
CA MET A 254 -4.31 -11.10 -9.53
C MET A 254 -4.75 -10.23 -10.71
N ALA A 255 -3.94 -9.24 -11.08
CA ALA A 255 -4.21 -8.32 -12.19
C ALA A 255 -4.40 -9.03 -13.56
N ARG A 256 -3.92 -10.26 -13.72
CA ARG A 256 -4.17 -11.10 -14.92
C ARG A 256 -5.65 -11.36 -15.18
N TYR A 257 -6.46 -11.40 -14.12
CA TYR A 257 -7.90 -11.71 -14.17
C TYR A 257 -8.79 -10.45 -14.11
N CYS A 258 -8.18 -9.27 -14.00
CA CYS A 258 -8.89 -8.00 -13.87
C CYS A 258 -8.97 -7.28 -15.23
N LYS A 259 -10.20 -7.07 -15.72
CA LYS A 259 -10.44 -6.34 -16.98
C LYS A 259 -9.87 -4.92 -16.88
N GLY A 260 -9.02 -4.55 -17.83
CA GLY A 260 -8.35 -3.24 -17.89
C GLY A 260 -6.90 -3.23 -17.41
N PHE A 261 -6.40 -4.30 -16.77
CA PHE A 261 -5.01 -4.40 -16.30
C PHE A 261 -4.09 -5.19 -17.23
N PHE A 262 -4.37 -5.17 -18.55
CA PHE A 262 -3.49 -5.66 -19.62
C PHE A 262 -2.94 -7.10 -19.40
N GLY A 263 -3.74 -7.99 -18.81
CA GLY A 263 -3.30 -9.36 -18.51
C GLY A 263 -2.18 -9.45 -17.48
N GLY A 264 -2.08 -8.49 -16.56
CA GLY A 264 -1.03 -8.41 -15.54
C GLY A 264 0.27 -7.73 -15.99
N GLU A 265 0.36 -7.31 -17.26
CA GLU A 265 1.52 -6.59 -17.82
C GLU A 265 1.45 -5.09 -17.53
N ILE A 266 1.48 -4.77 -16.24
CA ILE A 266 1.31 -3.43 -15.68
C ILE A 266 2.15 -3.28 -14.40
N GLY A 267 2.67 -2.09 -14.12
CA GLY A 267 3.39 -1.75 -12.89
C GLY A 267 2.49 -1.14 -11.81
N LEU A 268 2.88 -1.23 -10.54
CA LEU A 268 2.05 -0.89 -9.38
C LEU A 268 1.45 0.52 -9.45
N ALA A 269 2.27 1.53 -9.74
CA ALA A 269 1.82 2.92 -9.85
C ALA A 269 0.74 3.12 -10.94
N ARG A 270 0.77 2.34 -12.02
CA ARG A 270 -0.25 2.40 -13.08
C ARG A 270 -1.51 1.62 -12.70
N VAL A 271 -1.42 0.53 -11.94
CA VAL A 271 -2.59 -0.14 -11.33
C VAL A 271 -3.29 0.80 -10.36
N ALA A 272 -2.55 1.44 -9.46
CA ALA A 272 -3.07 2.42 -8.51
C ALA A 272 -3.81 3.58 -9.22
N LYS A 273 -3.19 4.16 -10.25
CA LYS A 273 -3.83 5.21 -11.07
C LYS A 273 -5.13 4.75 -11.75
N LEU A 274 -5.21 3.50 -12.22
CA LEU A 274 -6.45 2.95 -12.82
C LEU A 274 -7.53 2.62 -11.79
N LEU A 275 -7.18 2.53 -10.51
CA LEU A 275 -8.07 2.25 -9.39
C LEU A 275 -8.48 3.49 -8.59
N ASP A 276 -8.02 4.67 -9.02
CA ASP A 276 -8.17 5.95 -8.33
C ASP A 276 -7.63 5.87 -6.89
N VAL A 277 -6.36 5.42 -6.79
CA VAL A 277 -5.60 5.30 -5.55
C VAL A 277 -4.38 6.21 -5.62
N GLU A 278 -4.30 7.17 -4.70
CA GLU A 278 -3.14 8.05 -4.53
C GLU A 278 -2.04 7.38 -3.69
N ARG A 279 -0.77 7.70 -3.98
CA ARG A 279 0.38 7.25 -3.18
C ARG A 279 0.56 8.16 -1.97
N SER A 280 0.84 7.57 -0.81
CA SER A 280 1.40 8.26 0.35
C SER A 280 2.88 7.90 0.50
N GLY A 281 3.77 8.90 0.56
CA GLY A 281 5.23 8.70 0.57
C GLY A 281 5.85 8.69 -0.84
N GLU A 282 7.17 8.60 -0.90
CA GLU A 282 7.94 8.58 -2.16
C GLU A 282 7.84 7.23 -2.87
N ALA A 283 8.01 7.19 -4.20
CA ALA A 283 8.09 5.92 -4.93
C ALA A 283 9.50 5.33 -4.86
N HIS A 284 9.62 3.99 -4.90
CA HIS A 284 10.87 3.26 -4.68
C HIS A 284 11.42 3.48 -3.26
N GLN A 285 10.50 3.36 -2.30
CA GLN A 285 10.77 3.25 -0.88
C GLN A 285 9.82 2.19 -0.34
N ALA A 286 10.38 1.11 0.21
CA ALA A 286 9.64 -0.09 0.54
C ALA A 286 8.39 0.17 1.42
N GLY A 287 8.45 1.13 2.35
CA GLY A 287 7.29 1.53 3.16
C GLY A 287 6.13 2.03 2.31
N SER A 288 6.39 2.98 1.42
CA SER A 288 5.41 3.57 0.50
C SER A 288 4.87 2.55 -0.50
N ASP A 289 5.73 1.70 -1.06
CA ASP A 289 5.32 0.67 -2.03
C ASP A 289 4.55 -0.50 -1.37
N SER A 290 4.89 -0.88 -0.13
CA SER A 290 4.08 -1.82 0.66
C SER A 290 2.69 -1.26 0.98
N LEU A 291 2.58 0.04 1.22
CA LEU A 291 1.32 0.72 1.50
C LEU A 291 0.46 0.83 0.24
N LEU A 292 1.05 1.25 -0.88
CA LEU A 292 0.34 1.31 -2.15
C LEU A 292 -0.15 -0.09 -2.57
N THR A 293 0.65 -1.13 -2.33
CA THR A 293 0.27 -2.53 -2.51
C THR A 293 -0.95 -2.92 -1.65
N ALA A 294 -0.97 -2.53 -0.36
CA ALA A 294 -2.10 -2.80 0.54
C ALA A 294 -3.43 -2.20 0.05
N VAL A 295 -3.40 -0.91 -0.32
CA VAL A 295 -4.59 -0.18 -0.76
C VAL A 295 -5.07 -0.68 -2.13
N VAL A 296 -4.15 -0.94 -3.05
CA VAL A 296 -4.46 -1.57 -4.35
C VAL A 296 -5.09 -2.95 -4.16
N PHE A 297 -4.52 -3.81 -3.30
CA PHE A 297 -5.07 -5.14 -3.02
C PHE A 297 -6.50 -5.07 -2.48
N SER A 298 -6.76 -4.21 -1.49
CA SER A 298 -8.12 -4.00 -0.95
C SER A 298 -9.09 -3.54 -2.04
N LYS A 299 -8.74 -2.50 -2.80
CA LYS A 299 -9.58 -1.93 -3.87
C LYS A 299 -9.85 -2.95 -4.98
N MET A 300 -8.85 -3.77 -5.34
CA MET A 300 -8.99 -4.87 -6.29
C MET A 300 -9.94 -5.95 -5.76
N ASN A 301 -9.82 -6.37 -4.51
CA ASN A 301 -10.68 -7.39 -3.93
C ASN A 301 -12.15 -6.93 -3.80
N ALA A 302 -12.37 -5.64 -3.49
CA ALA A 302 -13.69 -5.02 -3.45
C ALA A 302 -14.35 -4.91 -4.84
N THR A 303 -13.55 -4.60 -5.87
CA THR A 303 -14.02 -4.37 -7.25
C THR A 303 -14.18 -5.67 -8.05
N PHE A 304 -13.19 -6.56 -7.96
CA PHE A 304 -13.10 -7.81 -8.71
C PHE A 304 -13.32 -9.00 -7.79
N ARG A 305 -14.58 -9.19 -7.36
CA ARG A 305 -15.00 -10.32 -6.51
C ARG A 305 -14.49 -11.65 -7.08
N SER A 306 -14.17 -12.58 -6.19
CA SER A 306 -13.60 -13.93 -6.45
C SER A 306 -12.15 -14.00 -6.96
N VAL A 307 -11.52 -12.91 -7.42
CA VAL A 307 -10.13 -12.96 -7.92
C VAL A 307 -9.15 -13.43 -6.86
N ALA A 308 -9.28 -12.95 -5.61
CA ALA A 308 -8.46 -13.41 -4.50
C ALA A 308 -8.50 -14.94 -4.36
N GLY A 309 -9.69 -15.53 -4.22
CA GLY A 309 -9.85 -16.99 -4.05
C GLY A 309 -9.25 -17.85 -5.18
N MET A 310 -9.15 -17.33 -6.41
CA MET A 310 -8.50 -18.02 -7.54
C MET A 310 -6.97 -17.84 -7.60
N SER A 311 -6.44 -16.86 -6.85
CA SER A 311 -5.03 -16.42 -6.89
C SER A 311 -4.21 -16.78 -5.65
N GLN A 312 -4.83 -17.38 -4.62
CA GLN A 312 -4.14 -17.69 -3.37
C GLN A 312 -2.97 -18.64 -3.60
N GLY A 313 -1.77 -18.23 -3.17
CA GLY A 313 -0.53 -18.96 -3.35
C GLY A 313 0.04 -18.91 -4.77
N CYS A 314 -0.60 -18.19 -5.71
CA CYS A 314 -0.06 -17.99 -7.05
C CYS A 314 0.85 -16.76 -7.08
N LEU A 315 2.07 -16.94 -7.60
CA LEU A 315 3.11 -15.92 -7.64
C LEU A 315 3.47 -15.60 -9.10
N TYR A 316 3.62 -14.32 -9.44
CA TYR A 316 3.95 -13.94 -10.81
C TYR A 316 5.39 -14.40 -11.14
N GLY A 317 5.53 -15.22 -12.18
CA GLY A 317 6.82 -15.67 -12.72
C GLY A 317 7.15 -17.14 -12.46
N ILE A 318 6.40 -17.82 -11.59
CA ILE A 318 6.53 -19.26 -11.33
C ILE A 318 5.17 -19.99 -11.37
N SER A 319 5.19 -21.28 -11.67
CA SER A 319 4.02 -22.15 -11.79
C SER A 319 3.57 -22.88 -10.51
N PRO A 320 4.44 -23.26 -9.55
CA PRO A 320 4.00 -24.02 -8.38
C PRO A 320 3.19 -23.16 -7.41
N THR A 321 1.95 -23.56 -7.13
CA THR A 321 1.12 -22.92 -6.10
C THR A 321 1.73 -23.12 -4.72
N ILE A 322 1.89 -22.01 -3.99
CA ILE A 322 2.38 -21.97 -2.63
C ILE A 322 1.27 -22.41 -1.68
N VAL A 323 1.49 -23.50 -0.94
CA VAL A 323 0.51 -24.07 0.00
C VAL A 323 1.16 -24.35 1.36
N ARG A 324 0.49 -23.93 2.44
CA ARG A 324 0.96 -24.11 3.83
C ARG A 324 1.07 -25.58 4.24
N TYR A 325 0.12 -26.38 3.80
CA TYR A 325 0.10 -27.83 3.98
C TYR A 325 0.05 -28.47 2.60
N TRP A 326 1.07 -29.25 2.26
CA TRP A 326 1.09 -30.00 1.01
C TRP A 326 0.15 -31.20 1.16
N GLN A 327 -1.14 -31.01 0.87
CA GLN A 327 -2.02 -32.14 0.69
C GLN A 327 -1.59 -32.86 -0.60
N PRO A 328 -1.39 -34.19 -0.58
CA PRO A 328 -1.24 -34.92 -1.83
C PRO A 328 -2.49 -34.66 -2.65
N ALA A 329 -2.31 -34.20 -3.88
CA ALA A 329 -3.43 -33.80 -4.73
C ALA A 329 -4.45 -34.95 -4.79
N PRO A 330 -5.75 -34.71 -4.54
CA PRO A 330 -6.75 -35.72 -4.83
C PRO A 330 -6.61 -36.11 -6.30
N VAL A 331 -6.70 -37.40 -6.60
CA VAL A 331 -6.54 -37.93 -7.97
C VAL A 331 -7.75 -37.48 -8.79
N VAL A 332 -7.68 -36.27 -9.32
CA VAL A 332 -8.63 -35.75 -10.31
C VAL A 332 -8.30 -36.43 -11.62
N VAL A 333 -9.10 -37.43 -11.98
CA VAL A 333 -9.10 -38.00 -13.33
C VAL A 333 -9.58 -36.89 -14.28
N ALA A 334 -8.64 -36.17 -14.86
CA ALA A 334 -8.94 -34.98 -15.64
C ALA A 334 -9.71 -35.35 -16.93
N PRO A 335 -10.85 -34.72 -17.23
CA PRO A 335 -11.31 -34.65 -18.61
C PRO A 335 -10.27 -33.85 -19.42
N VAL A 336 -10.10 -34.19 -20.69
CA VAL A 336 -9.04 -33.63 -21.55
C VAL A 336 -9.23 -32.12 -21.73
N ILE A 337 -8.46 -31.33 -20.97
CA ILE A 337 -8.34 -29.88 -21.17
C ILE A 337 -7.13 -29.62 -22.07
N LEU A 338 -7.37 -28.97 -23.21
CA LEU A 338 -6.35 -28.51 -24.14
C LEU A 338 -5.25 -27.71 -23.42
N ARG A 339 -4.00 -28.20 -23.49
CA ARG A 339 -2.82 -27.41 -23.11
C ARG A 339 -2.79 -26.13 -23.94
N ARG A 340 -3.04 -24.98 -23.30
CA ARG A 340 -2.69 -23.67 -23.85
C ARG A 340 -1.32 -23.25 -23.28
N PRO A 341 -0.40 -22.71 -24.10
CA PRO A 341 0.87 -22.21 -23.59
C PRO A 341 0.65 -21.02 -22.63
N CYS A 342 1.49 -20.91 -21.60
CA CYS A 342 1.43 -19.82 -20.60
C CYS A 342 1.82 -18.43 -21.13
N PHE A 343 2.06 -18.30 -22.44
CA PHE A 343 2.31 -17.04 -23.13
C PHE A 343 1.58 -17.06 -24.48
N PRO A 344 1.01 -15.92 -24.94
CA PRO A 344 0.53 -15.80 -26.30
C PRO A 344 1.74 -15.82 -27.26
N VAL A 345 1.97 -16.97 -27.90
CA VAL A 345 2.91 -17.06 -29.02
C VAL A 345 2.34 -16.22 -30.17
N ALA A 346 3.05 -15.17 -30.57
CA ALA A 346 2.68 -14.38 -31.75
C ALA A 346 2.78 -15.27 -32.99
N ALA A 347 1.66 -15.46 -33.70
CA ALA A 347 1.64 -16.22 -34.94
C ALA A 347 2.38 -15.45 -36.06
N PRO A 348 3.20 -16.11 -36.89
CA PRO A 348 3.96 -15.44 -37.94
C PRO A 348 3.06 -15.04 -39.14
N GLY A 349 2.75 -13.75 -39.21
CA GLY A 349 2.61 -12.93 -40.41
C GLY A 349 1.72 -13.38 -41.57
N VAL A 350 0.65 -12.61 -41.84
CA VAL A 350 0.39 -12.00 -43.16
C VAL A 350 -0.21 -10.62 -42.95
N TYR A 351 0.47 -9.57 -43.44
CA TYR A 351 -0.07 -8.45 -44.23
C TYR A 351 0.96 -7.32 -44.25
N GLY A 352 1.44 -6.97 -45.45
CA GLY A 352 2.37 -5.87 -45.64
C GLY A 352 1.65 -4.52 -45.77
N ALA A 353 2.08 -3.54 -45.00
CA ALA A 353 1.98 -2.13 -45.35
C ALA A 353 3.10 -1.36 -44.64
N ARG A 354 3.86 -0.54 -45.39
CA ARG A 354 4.88 0.33 -44.81
C ARG A 354 4.19 1.46 -44.03
N LEU A 355 4.47 1.58 -42.73
CA LEU A 355 4.42 2.88 -42.05
C LEU A 355 5.75 3.15 -41.33
N ILE A 356 6.34 4.24 -41.82
CA ILE A 356 7.60 4.92 -41.53
C ILE A 356 8.01 4.92 -40.04
N HIS A 357 9.33 4.77 -39.84
CA HIS A 357 10.09 4.84 -38.58
C HIS A 357 9.53 5.70 -37.44
N SER A 358 9.57 5.12 -36.23
CA SER A 358 10.05 5.80 -35.03
C SER A 358 10.90 4.81 -34.21
N PRO A 359 12.10 5.16 -33.70
CA PRO A 359 12.99 4.21 -33.05
C PRO A 359 12.56 3.94 -31.61
N ILE A 360 11.80 2.87 -31.39
CA ILE A 360 11.51 2.36 -30.05
C ILE A 360 12.73 1.54 -29.59
N LEU A 361 13.49 2.10 -28.63
CA LEU A 361 14.54 1.41 -27.89
C LEU A 361 13.97 0.17 -27.18
N PRO A 362 14.76 -0.91 -26.99
CA PRO A 362 14.31 -2.09 -26.28
C PRO A 362 13.99 -1.73 -24.82
N THR A 363 12.71 -1.74 -24.47
CA THR A 363 12.26 -1.54 -23.10
C THR A 363 12.51 -2.81 -22.28
N TYR A 364 13.61 -2.80 -21.54
CA TYR A 364 13.91 -3.78 -20.49
C TYR A 364 12.81 -3.79 -19.42
N VAL A 365 12.84 -4.82 -18.56
CA VAL A 365 12.00 -4.88 -17.36
C VAL A 365 12.46 -3.81 -16.36
N HIS A 366 11.99 -2.59 -16.57
CA HIS A 366 12.00 -1.57 -15.53
C HIS A 366 10.87 -1.83 -14.52
N MET A 367 11.15 -1.48 -13.27
CA MET A 367 10.30 -1.61 -12.08
C MET A 367 8.92 -0.94 -12.28
#